data_AF-A0A119M4K0-F1
#
_entry.id   AF-A0A119M4K0-F1
#
_cell.length_a   1.000
_cell.length_b   1.000
_cell.length_c   1.000
_cell.angle_alpha   90.00
_cell.angle_beta   90.00
_cell.angle_gamma   90.00
#
_symmetry.space_group_name_H-M   'P 1'
#
loop_
_entity.id
_entity.type
_entity.pdbx_description
1 polymer ?
#
loop_
_entity_poly.entity_id
_entity_poly.type
_entity_poly.pdbx_seq_one_letter_code
_entity_poly.pdbx_strand_id
1 'polypeptide(L)'
;MTTAPMLEQRETMVALGWTVVSDYGYSHRSGWTIGVCRVHDKWTVELWDGTSLHAVVDSPVAAVRLHRELVTESDSNTPVDLDGQHEMSS
;
A
#
# COMPACT_ATOMS: atom_id res chain seq x y z
N MET A 1 -16.11 -18.26 -17.44
CA MET A 1 -15.73 -17.69 -16.14
C MET A 1 -14.86 -16.49 -16.46
N THR A 2 -15.33 -15.26 -16.20
CA THR A 2 -14.54 -14.06 -16.49
C THR A 2 -13.50 -13.93 -15.39
N THR A 3 -12.22 -14.04 -15.73
CA THR A 3 -11.13 -13.79 -14.80
C THR A 3 -11.32 -12.41 -14.17
N ALA A 4 -11.03 -12.28 -12.88
CA ALA A 4 -11.03 -10.97 -12.24
C ALA A 4 -10.14 -10.04 -13.07
N PRO A 5 -10.61 -8.84 -13.47
CA PRO A 5 -9.91 -7.98 -14.43
C PRO A 5 -8.50 -7.58 -13.97
N MET A 6 -8.20 -7.79 -12.68
CA MET A 6 -7.00 -7.30 -12.03
C MET A 6 -5.94 -8.38 -11.86
N LEU A 7 -6.22 -9.61 -12.32
CA LEU A 7 -5.23 -10.70 -12.44
C LEU A 7 -4.20 -10.41 -13.53
N GLU A 8 -4.57 -9.66 -14.57
CA GLU A 8 -3.67 -9.24 -15.65
C GLU A 8 -2.53 -8.34 -15.15
N GLN A 9 -2.70 -7.70 -13.99
CA GLN A 9 -1.69 -6.82 -13.40
C GLN A 9 -0.74 -7.53 -12.43
N ARG A 10 -0.89 -8.85 -12.24
CA ARG A 10 -0.14 -9.64 -11.26
C ARG A 10 1.38 -9.46 -11.37
N GLU A 11 1.91 -9.60 -12.59
CA GLU A 11 3.35 -9.49 -12.83
C GLU A 11 3.86 -8.06 -12.56
N THR A 12 3.08 -7.06 -12.97
CA THR A 12 3.35 -5.65 -12.68
C THR A 12 3.38 -5.38 -11.18
N MET A 13 2.44 -5.92 -10.42
CA MET A 13 2.39 -5.76 -8.96
C MET A 13 3.61 -6.38 -8.28
N VAL A 14 4.03 -7.57 -8.71
CA VAL A 14 5.26 -8.21 -8.23
C VAL A 14 6.49 -7.36 -8.55
N ALA A 15 6.60 -6.85 -9.77
CA ALA A 15 7.70 -5.96 -10.16
C ALA A 15 7.74 -4.66 -9.35
N LEU A 16 6.58 -4.19 -8.88
CA LEU A 16 6.44 -3.03 -7.99
C LEU A 16 6.67 -3.35 -6.50
N GLY A 17 7.07 -4.59 -6.16
CA GLY A 17 7.40 -5.00 -4.80
C GLY A 17 6.21 -5.47 -3.96
N TRP A 18 5.06 -5.70 -4.58
CA TRP A 18 3.87 -6.23 -3.90
C TRP A 18 3.80 -7.74 -4.03
N THR A 19 3.44 -8.40 -2.93
CA THR A 19 3.24 -9.85 -2.86
C THR A 19 1.80 -10.18 -3.21
N VAL A 20 1.61 -11.14 -4.11
CA VAL A 20 0.27 -11.64 -4.45
C VAL A 20 -0.15 -12.66 -3.40
N VAL A 21 -1.28 -12.42 -2.73
CA VAL A 21 -1.79 -13.32 -1.68
C VAL A 21 -3.05 -14.08 -2.10
N SER A 22 -3.76 -13.58 -3.11
CA SER A 22 -4.89 -14.26 -3.76
C SER A 22 -5.13 -13.64 -5.14
N ASP A 23 -6.12 -14.14 -5.89
CA ASP A 23 -6.57 -13.53 -7.15
C ASP A 23 -7.19 -12.14 -6.97
N TYR A 24 -7.42 -11.73 -5.71
CA TYR A 24 -8.09 -10.50 -5.32
C TYR A 24 -7.27 -9.65 -4.35
N GLY A 25 -6.04 -10.05 -4.04
CA GLY A 25 -5.32 -9.51 -2.90
C GLY A 25 -3.83 -9.37 -3.13
N TYR A 26 -3.30 -8.22 -2.73
CA TYR A 26 -1.87 -7.95 -2.66
C TYR A 26 -1.49 -7.45 -1.26
N SER A 27 -0.29 -7.80 -0.80
CA SER A 27 0.30 -7.28 0.43
C SER A 27 1.68 -6.68 0.17
N HIS A 28 2.04 -5.68 0.98
CA HIS A 28 3.34 -5.04 0.95
C HIS A 28 4.06 -5.21 2.28
N ARG A 29 5.39 -5.21 2.27
CA ARG A 29 6.23 -5.40 3.47
C ARG A 29 6.02 -4.34 4.56
N SER A 30 5.43 -3.19 4.22
CA SER A 30 5.07 -2.15 5.19
C SER A 30 3.78 -2.45 5.98
N GLY A 31 3.12 -3.59 5.73
CA GLY A 31 1.83 -3.94 6.34
C GLY A 31 0.61 -3.49 5.53
N TRP A 32 0.82 -2.75 4.45
CA TRP A 32 -0.27 -2.28 3.58
C TRP A 32 -0.82 -3.40 2.69
N THR A 33 -2.10 -3.33 2.39
CA THR A 33 -2.80 -4.30 1.55
C THR A 33 -3.64 -3.61 0.49
N ILE A 34 -3.79 -4.28 -0.66
CA ILE A 34 -4.69 -3.89 -1.73
C ILE A 34 -5.70 -5.02 -1.90
N GLY A 35 -6.98 -4.69 -1.72
CA GLY A 35 -8.11 -5.58 -1.95
C GLY A 35 -8.80 -5.25 -3.26
N VAL A 36 -9.12 -6.27 -4.06
CA VAL A 36 -9.94 -6.15 -5.27
C VAL A 36 -11.28 -6.80 -4.96
N CYS A 37 -12.31 -6.00 -4.83
CA CYS A 37 -13.65 -6.44 -4.42
C CYS A 37 -14.67 -6.16 -5.53
N ARG A 38 -15.78 -6.89 -5.50
CA ARG A 38 -16.94 -6.63 -6.36
C ARG A 38 -18.11 -6.19 -5.51
N VAL A 39 -18.50 -4.93 -5.65
CA VAL A 39 -19.57 -4.29 -4.88
C VAL A 39 -20.66 -3.86 -5.84
N HIS A 40 -21.89 -4.34 -5.64
CA HIS A 40 -23.04 -4.10 -6.53
C HIS A 40 -22.69 -4.31 -8.02
N ASP A 41 -22.10 -5.47 -8.32
CA ASP A 41 -21.60 -5.87 -9.64
C ASP A 41 -20.45 -5.04 -10.24
N LYS A 42 -20.00 -3.98 -9.58
CA LYS A 42 -18.85 -3.15 -9.98
C LYS A 42 -17.57 -3.62 -9.29
N TRP A 43 -16.48 -3.75 -10.04
CA TRP A 43 -15.15 -3.98 -9.47
C TRP A 43 -14.60 -2.70 -8.86
N THR A 44 -14.03 -2.82 -7.67
CA THR A 44 -13.39 -1.73 -6.92
C THR A 44 -12.07 -2.21 -6.34
N VAL A 45 -11.13 -1.28 -6.18
CA VAL A 45 -9.81 -1.55 -5.61
C VAL A 45 -9.63 -0.68 -4.38
N GLU A 46 -9.39 -1.32 -3.25
CA GLU A 46 -9.29 -0.67 -1.95
C GLU A 46 -7.85 -0.74 -1.45
N LEU A 47 -7.34 0.38 -0.94
CA LEU A 47 -6.02 0.48 -0.32
C LEU A 47 -6.16 0.61 1.19
N TRP A 48 -5.52 -0.28 1.93
CA TRP A 48 -5.56 -0.35 3.39
C TRP A 48 -4.15 -0.29 3.97
N ASP A 49 -3.99 0.37 5.13
CA ASP A 49 -2.73 0.39 5.89
C ASP A 49 -2.65 -0.72 6.97
N GLY A 50 -3.67 -1.58 7.01
CA GLY A 50 -3.86 -2.61 8.04
C GLY A 50 -4.88 -2.22 9.12
N THR A 51 -5.23 -0.94 9.25
CA THR A 51 -6.22 -0.42 10.20
C THR A 51 -7.35 0.35 9.52
N SER A 52 -7.00 1.19 8.55
CA SER A 52 -7.91 2.13 7.89
C SER A 52 -7.93 1.94 6.38
N LEU A 53 -9.10 2.15 5.78
CA LEU A 53 -9.24 2.29 4.34
C LEU A 53 -8.79 3.70 3.95
N HIS A 54 -7.76 3.80 3.13
CA HIS A 54 -7.22 5.09 2.67
C HIS A 54 -7.84 5.55 1.36
N ALA A 55 -8.15 4.61 0.45
CA ALA A 55 -8.72 4.98 -0.84
C ALA A 55 -9.47 3.83 -1.52
N VAL A 56 -10.40 4.22 -2.40
CA VAL A 56 -10.99 3.38 -3.44
C VAL A 56 -10.53 3.93 -4.79
N VAL A 57 -9.86 3.11 -5.58
CA VAL A 57 -9.27 3.50 -6.88
C VAL A 57 -9.64 2.51 -7.97
N ASP A 58 -9.30 2.85 -9.21
CA ASP A 58 -9.70 2.08 -10.39
C ASP A 58 -8.74 0.92 -10.72
N SER A 59 -7.55 0.86 -10.11
CA SER A 59 -6.59 -0.25 -10.32
C SER A 59 -5.58 -0.46 -9.19
N PRO A 60 -5.04 -1.69 -9.01
CA PRO A 60 -3.92 -1.98 -8.14
C PRO A 60 -2.73 -1.04 -8.36
N VAL A 61 -2.37 -0.77 -9.60
CA VAL A 61 -1.24 0.13 -9.92
C VAL A 61 -1.50 1.56 -9.42
N ALA A 62 -2.74 2.05 -9.48
CA ALA A 62 -3.10 3.34 -8.90
C ALA A 62 -2.96 3.33 -7.38
N ALA A 63 -3.38 2.23 -6.72
CA ALA A 63 -3.21 2.07 -5.28
C ALA A 63 -1.73 2.03 -4.86
N VAL A 64 -0.85 1.40 -5.66
CA VAL A 64 0.61 1.42 -5.43
C VAL A 64 1.18 2.85 -5.48
N ARG A 65 0.73 3.66 -6.45
CA ARG A 65 1.20 5.06 -6.55
C ARG A 65 0.80 5.85 -5.31
N LEU A 66 -0.45 5.73 -4.88
CA LEU A 66 -0.95 6.42 -3.70
C LEU A 66 -0.26 5.93 -2.42
N HIS A 67 -0.03 4.63 -2.28
CA HIS A 67 0.76 4.08 -1.16
C HIS A 67 2.13 4.75 -1.05
N ARG A 68 2.84 4.91 -2.17
CA ARG A 68 4.16 5.57 -2.17
C ARG A 68 4.07 7.02 -1.74
N GLU A 69 3.06 7.75 -2.20
CA GLU A 69 2.82 9.14 -1.80
C GLU A 69 2.59 9.23 -0.28
N LEU A 70 1.67 8.42 0.25
CA LEU A 70 1.30 8.42 1.68
C LEU A 70 2.46 8.02 2.60
N VAL A 71 3.26 7.03 2.22
CA VAL A 71 4.42 6.61 3.03
C VAL A 71 5.54 7.65 2.99
N THR A 72 5.78 8.30 1.85
CA THR A 72 6.82 9.35 1.73
C THR A 72 6.45 10.61 2.53
N GLU A 73 5.17 10.98 2.56
CA GLU A 73 4.66 12.07 3.42
C GLU A 73 4.80 11.73 4.91
N SER A 74 4.57 10.47 5.28
CA SER A 74 4.69 10.00 6.67
C SER A 74 6.14 10.07 7.17
N ASP A 75 7.12 9.65 6.35
CA ASP A 75 8.54 9.70 6.71
C ASP A 75 9.04 11.15 6.88
N SER A 76 8.42 12.11 6.19
CA SER A 76 8.77 13.54 6.28
C SER A 76 8.29 14.22 7.57
N ASN A 77 7.36 13.60 8.30
CA ASN A 77 6.74 14.16 9.51
C ASN A 77 7.30 13.62 10.83
N THR A 78 8.39 12.83 10.79
CA THR A 78 9.04 12.37 12.03
C THR A 78 9.94 13.48 12.58
N PRO A 79 9.69 14.04 13.78
CA PRO A 79 10.67 14.89 14.44
C PRO A 79 11.86 13.99 14.75
N VAL A 80 13.03 14.34 14.19
CA VAL A 80 14.30 13.78 14.65
C VAL A 80 14.46 14.18 16.11
N ASP A 81 14.22 13.24 17.01
CA ASP A 81 14.49 13.38 18.44
C ASP A 81 16.01 13.34 18.61
N LEU A 82 16.64 14.51 18.55
CA LEU A 82 18.05 14.69 18.92
C LEU A 82 18.16 14.67 20.44
N ASP A 83 17.99 13.49 21.04
CA ASP A 83 18.35 13.29 22.44
C ASP A 83 19.56 12.36 22.52
N GLY A 84 20.72 12.97 22.72
CA GLY A 84 21.98 12.24 22.83
C GLY A 84 23.20 13.11 22.55
N GLN A 85 23.68 13.79 23.60
CA GLN A 85 25.09 14.01 23.96
C GLN A 85 25.32 15.42 24.51
N HIS A 86 24.98 15.61 25.79
CA HIS A 86 25.67 16.59 26.61
C HIS A 86 26.08 15.95 27.93
N GLU A 87 27.11 15.12 27.87
CA GLU A 87 27.94 14.84 29.04
C GLU A 87 29.40 14.87 28.62
N MET A 88 30.23 15.42 29.51
CA MET A 88 31.69 15.46 29.52
C MET A 88 32.36 16.67 28.85
N SER A 89 32.59 17.72 29.64
CA SER A 89 33.97 18.14 29.93
C SER A 89 34.03 18.91 31.26
N SER A 90 34.97 18.46 32.10
CA SER A 90 35.40 19.02 33.39
C SER A 90 36.08 20.39 33.26
#